data_AF-A0A514XFK2-F1
#
_entry.id   AF-A0A514XFK2-F1
#
_cell.length_a   1.000
_cell.length_b   1.000
_cell.length_c   1.000
_cell.angle_alpha   90.00
_cell.angle_beta   90.00
_cell.angle_gamma   90.00
#
_symmetry.space_group_name_H-M   'P 1'
#
loop_
_entity.id
_entity.type
_entity.pdbx_description
1 polymer ?
#
loop_
_entity_poly.entity_id
_entity_poly.type
_entity_poly.pdbx_seq_one_letter_code
_entity_poly.pdbx_strand_id
1 'polypeptide(L)'
;MKSVLVLLATLSLSSAFAAPNEDLTLPGERWMSKFTAYVCDDGNTQTQTVPADFAALNVQLATATTDYSLDNLLIKGTFSEEGSVCKYSALVFADNTAKTAQLVDSRAYAIEGTSACAAGKAFLDAALKFNNYKYLHGRAAIYVPVSDAAAQCGAGASTVGLHFQVTGKIQQ
;
A
#
# COMPACT_ATOMS: atom_id res chain seq x y z
N MET A 1 35.18 -58.15 13.38
CA MET A 1 33.94 -57.73 12.70
C MET A 1 33.35 -56.58 13.52
N LYS A 2 33.26 -55.37 12.94
CA LYS A 2 32.01 -54.63 12.61
C LYS A 2 31.29 -54.10 13.89
N SER A 3 31.01 -52.82 14.10
CA SER A 3 30.81 -51.70 13.18
C SER A 3 30.99 -50.38 13.91
N VAL A 4 31.61 -49.40 13.25
CA VAL A 4 31.60 -47.97 13.64
C VAL A 4 30.28 -47.39 13.14
N LEU A 5 29.45 -46.86 14.04
CA LEU A 5 28.23 -46.13 13.70
C LEU A 5 28.58 -44.64 13.58
N VAL A 6 28.80 -44.17 12.36
CA VAL A 6 28.98 -42.74 12.04
C VAL A 6 27.58 -42.12 11.93
N LEU A 7 27.19 -41.32 12.91
CA LEU A 7 25.98 -40.51 12.86
C LEU A 7 26.30 -39.19 12.12
N LEU A 8 26.00 -39.17 10.82
CA LEU A 8 26.13 -37.98 9.97
C LEU A 8 24.94 -37.06 10.25
N ALA A 9 25.16 -36.02 11.06
CA ALA A 9 24.18 -34.97 11.28
C ALA A 9 23.99 -34.17 9.99
N THR A 10 22.88 -34.40 9.31
CA THR A 10 22.43 -33.59 8.18
C THR A 10 22.05 -32.19 8.68
N LEU A 11 22.96 -31.25 8.53
CA LEU A 11 22.67 -29.82 8.57
C LEU A 11 21.77 -29.48 7.37
N SER A 12 20.45 -29.50 7.57
CA SER A 12 19.51 -28.92 6.62
C SER A 12 19.67 -27.40 6.64
N LEU A 13 20.54 -26.89 5.76
CA LEU A 13 20.57 -25.47 5.40
C LEU A 13 19.21 -25.14 4.78
N SER A 14 18.28 -24.71 5.64
CA SER A 14 17.06 -24.03 5.24
C SER A 14 17.50 -22.62 4.85
N SER A 15 18.01 -22.48 3.63
CA SER A 15 18.23 -21.17 3.02
C SER A 15 16.86 -20.50 2.93
N ALA A 16 16.50 -19.74 3.95
CA ALA A 16 15.38 -18.82 3.88
C ALA A 16 15.73 -17.85 2.75
N PHE A 17 15.13 -18.05 1.59
CA PHE A 17 15.17 -17.09 0.50
C PHE A 17 14.52 -15.83 1.04
N ALA A 18 15.33 -14.89 1.52
CA ALA A 18 14.88 -13.55 1.84
C ALA A 18 14.22 -13.02 0.56
N ALA A 19 12.95 -12.66 0.66
CA ALA A 19 12.26 -12.03 -0.46
C ALA A 19 13.08 -10.82 -0.91
N PRO A 20 13.27 -10.62 -2.22
CA PRO A 20 14.03 -9.47 -2.71
C PRO A 20 13.39 -8.18 -2.19
N ASN A 21 14.25 -7.26 -1.73
CA ASN A 21 13.91 -5.91 -1.30
C ASN A 21 13.56 -5.05 -2.53
N GLU A 22 12.45 -5.40 -3.17
CA GLU A 22 11.93 -4.75 -4.37
C GLU A 22 10.43 -4.54 -4.24
N ASP A 23 9.91 -3.49 -4.88
CA ASP A 23 8.47 -3.26 -4.96
C ASP A 23 7.77 -4.40 -5.72
N LEU A 24 6.47 -4.57 -5.46
CA LEU A 24 5.61 -5.34 -6.35
C LEU A 24 5.59 -4.72 -7.75
N THR A 25 5.30 -5.56 -8.75
CA THR A 25 5.09 -5.16 -10.14
C THR A 25 3.65 -5.44 -10.54
N LEU A 26 3.08 -4.59 -11.40
CA LEU A 26 1.77 -4.81 -11.99
C LEU A 26 1.94 -5.11 -13.48
N PRO A 27 1.63 -6.34 -13.94
CA PRO A 27 1.68 -6.66 -15.36
C PRO A 27 0.77 -5.74 -16.17
N GLY A 28 1.29 -5.17 -17.25
CA GLY A 28 0.51 -4.32 -18.15
C GLY A 28 0.25 -2.90 -17.64
N GLU A 29 1.04 -2.41 -16.68
CA GLU A 29 1.09 -1.01 -16.28
C GLU A 29 1.10 -0.06 -17.48
N ARG A 30 0.09 0.82 -17.55
CA ARG A 30 -0.13 1.72 -18.68
C ARG A 30 -0.27 3.16 -18.25
N TRP A 31 -0.91 3.43 -17.13
CA TRP A 31 -1.20 4.79 -16.69
C TRP A 31 -0.52 5.06 -15.36
N MET A 32 0.17 6.19 -15.30
CA MET A 32 0.77 6.72 -14.09
C MET A 32 -0.23 7.67 -13.43
N SER A 33 -0.39 7.55 -12.12
CA SER A 33 -1.09 8.51 -11.29
C SER A 33 -0.23 8.87 -10.08
N LYS A 34 -0.41 10.11 -9.61
CA LYS A 34 0.25 10.60 -8.39
C LYS A 34 -0.78 10.73 -7.28
N PHE A 35 -0.36 10.43 -6.06
CA PHE A 35 -1.11 10.88 -4.90
C PHE A 35 -1.15 12.41 -4.88
N THR A 36 -2.31 12.99 -4.57
CA THR A 36 -2.46 14.46 -4.55
C THR A 36 -2.91 14.98 -3.19
N ALA A 37 -3.77 14.25 -2.50
CA ALA A 37 -4.34 14.69 -1.22
C ALA A 37 -5.08 13.56 -0.52
N TYR A 38 -5.31 13.74 0.78
CA TYR A 38 -6.42 13.10 1.47
C TYR A 38 -7.67 13.95 1.25
N VAL A 39 -8.79 13.32 0.91
CA VAL A 39 -10.06 14.01 0.59
C VAL A 39 -11.23 13.46 1.39
N CYS A 40 -12.29 14.24 1.53
CA CYS A 40 -13.54 13.83 2.14
C CYS A 40 -14.42 13.04 1.15
N ASP A 41 -15.59 12.61 1.61
CA ASP A 41 -16.46 11.67 0.88
C ASP A 41 -16.91 12.17 -0.51
N ASP A 42 -16.95 13.48 -0.71
CA ASP A 42 -17.23 14.15 -1.97
C ASP A 42 -16.14 13.94 -3.04
N GLY A 43 -14.98 13.40 -2.64
CA GLY A 43 -13.82 13.15 -3.49
C GLY A 43 -13.05 14.40 -3.92
N ASN A 44 -13.36 15.56 -3.34
CA ASN A 44 -12.84 16.86 -3.76
C ASN A 44 -12.35 17.74 -2.61
N THR A 45 -13.10 17.79 -1.51
CA THR A 45 -12.75 18.58 -0.34
C THR A 45 -11.54 17.94 0.32
N GLN A 46 -10.42 18.67 0.40
CA GLN A 46 -9.22 18.17 1.06
C GLN A 46 -9.38 18.19 2.57
N THR A 47 -8.77 17.20 3.24
CA THR A 47 -8.63 17.25 4.70
C THR A 47 -7.75 18.43 5.10
N GLN A 48 -7.90 18.92 6.33
CA GLN A 48 -7.12 20.07 6.82
C GLN A 48 -5.66 19.69 7.07
N THR A 49 -5.43 18.47 7.52
CA THR A 49 -4.10 17.90 7.75
C THR A 49 -4.02 16.47 7.22
N VAL A 50 -2.82 15.87 7.27
CA VAL A 50 -2.68 14.42 7.13
C VAL A 50 -3.49 13.76 8.26
N PRO A 51 -4.31 12.73 7.96
CA PRO A 51 -5.04 11.98 8.98
C PRO A 51 -4.12 11.46 10.07
N ALA A 52 -4.55 11.51 11.32
CA ALA A 52 -3.71 11.25 12.49
C ALA A 52 -2.98 9.88 12.42
N ASP A 53 -3.68 8.83 12.01
CA ASP A 53 -3.12 7.48 11.92
C ASP A 53 -1.99 7.37 10.87
N PHE A 54 -2.14 8.09 9.75
CA PHE A 54 -1.12 8.16 8.70
C PHE A 54 0.05 9.06 9.11
N ALA A 55 -0.23 10.16 9.81
CA ALA A 55 0.78 11.08 10.30
C ALA A 55 1.68 10.43 11.36
N ALA A 56 1.10 9.60 12.24
CA ALA A 56 1.83 8.89 13.31
C ALA A 56 2.95 7.97 12.77
N LEU A 57 2.77 7.43 11.57
CA LEU A 57 3.76 6.58 10.89
C LEU A 57 4.55 7.32 9.81
N ASN A 58 4.38 8.63 9.68
CA ASN A 58 4.99 9.44 8.62
C ASN A 58 4.74 8.84 7.22
N VAL A 59 3.51 8.40 6.95
CA VAL A 59 3.15 7.78 5.67
C VAL A 59 3.19 8.81 4.56
N GLN A 60 3.92 8.50 3.49
CA GLN A 60 3.98 9.29 2.27
C GLN A 60 3.61 8.42 1.07
N LEU A 61 2.38 8.58 0.58
CA LEU A 61 1.95 7.96 -0.67
C LEU A 61 2.54 8.74 -1.84
N ALA A 62 3.10 8.03 -2.82
CA ALA A 62 3.79 8.65 -3.94
C ALA A 62 2.98 8.48 -5.23
N THR A 63 2.90 7.24 -5.70
CA THR A 63 2.31 6.91 -6.99
C THR A 63 1.30 5.80 -6.86
N ALA A 64 0.33 5.80 -7.77
CA ALA A 64 -0.39 4.59 -8.13
C ALA A 64 -0.27 4.40 -9.64
N THR A 65 0.13 3.23 -10.11
CA THR A 65 0.03 2.89 -11.52
C THR A 65 -1.16 1.99 -11.74
N THR A 66 -1.75 2.04 -12.93
CA THR A 66 -2.87 1.18 -13.30
C THR A 66 -2.63 0.46 -14.62
N ASP A 67 -3.27 -0.69 -14.76
CA ASP A 67 -3.20 -1.53 -15.96
C ASP A 67 -4.11 -1.01 -17.09
N TYR A 68 -4.33 -1.83 -18.13
CA TYR A 68 -5.21 -1.49 -19.24
C TYR A 68 -6.69 -1.28 -18.83
N SER A 69 -7.15 -2.02 -17.80
CA SER A 69 -8.53 -1.94 -17.33
C SER A 69 -8.79 -0.70 -16.47
N LEU A 70 -7.74 -0.08 -15.93
CA LEU A 70 -7.78 0.98 -14.90
C LEU A 70 -8.24 0.48 -13.53
N ASP A 71 -8.54 -0.80 -13.41
CA ASP A 71 -9.16 -1.38 -12.21
C ASP A 71 -8.12 -2.01 -11.30
N ASN A 72 -6.94 -2.34 -11.83
CA ASN A 72 -5.84 -2.87 -11.03
C ASN A 72 -4.86 -1.76 -10.73
N LEU A 73 -4.63 -1.48 -9.44
CA LEU A 73 -3.75 -0.43 -8.97
C LEU A 73 -2.52 -1.01 -8.29
N LEU A 74 -1.34 -0.50 -8.63
CA LEU A 74 -0.10 -0.66 -7.85
C LEU A 74 0.17 0.64 -7.11
N ILE A 75 -0.13 0.66 -5.81
CA ILE A 75 0.09 1.82 -4.94
C ILE A 75 1.50 1.71 -4.35
N LYS A 76 2.23 2.81 -4.33
CA LYS A 76 3.57 2.91 -3.74
C LYS A 76 3.66 4.07 -2.75
N GLY A 77 4.42 3.87 -1.69
CA GLY A 77 4.69 4.90 -0.69
C GLY A 77 5.82 4.52 0.24
N THR A 78 6.00 5.35 1.26
CA THR A 78 6.94 5.12 2.36
C THR A 78 6.29 5.36 3.70
N PHE A 79 6.90 4.85 4.76
CA PHE A 79 6.58 5.14 6.16
C PHE A 79 7.85 5.03 7.02
N SER A 80 7.78 5.47 8.26
CA SER A 80 8.87 5.37 9.24
C SER A 80 8.56 4.31 10.29
N GLU A 81 9.53 3.42 10.55
CA GLU A 81 9.44 2.39 11.59
C GLU A 81 10.83 2.18 12.20
N GLU A 82 10.93 2.18 13.53
CA GLU A 82 12.19 1.91 14.26
C GLU A 82 13.40 2.77 13.83
N GLY A 83 13.14 4.00 13.36
CA GLY A 83 14.18 4.90 12.85
C GLY A 83 14.62 4.64 11.40
N SER A 84 14.06 3.60 10.75
CA SER A 84 14.24 3.31 9.33
C SER A 84 13.12 3.89 8.48
N VAL A 85 13.43 4.22 7.23
CA VAL A 85 12.42 4.49 6.19
C VAL A 85 12.11 3.18 5.47
N CYS A 86 10.84 2.80 5.49
CA CYS A 86 10.31 1.62 4.83
C CYS A 86 9.65 2.02 3.51
N LYS A 87 9.90 1.24 2.45
CA LYS A 87 9.08 1.28 1.23
C LYS A 87 7.87 0.38 1.42
N TYR A 88 6.77 0.77 0.80
CA TYR A 88 5.54 0.01 0.73
C TYR A 88 5.05 -0.04 -0.72
N SER A 89 4.63 -1.21 -1.15
CA SER A 89 3.92 -1.40 -2.41
C SER A 89 2.72 -2.34 -2.21
N ALA A 90 1.60 -2.03 -2.83
CA ALA A 90 0.37 -2.81 -2.72
C ALA A 90 -0.34 -2.94 -4.06
N LEU A 91 -0.80 -4.14 -4.36
CA LEU A 91 -1.74 -4.42 -5.43
C LEU A 91 -3.17 -4.33 -4.86
N VAL A 92 -3.93 -3.38 -5.38
CA VAL A 92 -5.32 -3.15 -5.00
C VAL A 92 -6.18 -3.25 -6.25
N PHE A 93 -7.16 -4.14 -6.26
CA PHE A 93 -8.05 -4.36 -7.41
C PHE A 93 -9.42 -3.77 -7.12
N ALA A 94 -9.91 -2.97 -8.06
CA ALA A 94 -11.19 -2.29 -8.01
C ALA A 94 -12.27 -3.10 -8.74
N ASP A 95 -13.47 -3.09 -8.17
CA ASP A 95 -14.70 -3.49 -8.84
C ASP A 95 -15.50 -2.21 -9.11
N ASN A 96 -15.50 -1.77 -10.37
CA ASN A 96 -16.23 -0.57 -10.80
C ASN A 96 -17.75 -0.69 -10.65
N THR A 97 -18.28 -1.92 -10.69
CA THR A 97 -19.72 -2.17 -10.57
C THR A 97 -20.14 -2.06 -9.11
N ALA A 98 -19.39 -2.72 -8.21
CA ALA A 98 -19.62 -2.65 -6.77
C ALA A 98 -19.12 -1.35 -6.14
N LYS A 99 -18.28 -0.59 -6.86
CA LYS A 99 -17.58 0.61 -6.37
C LYS A 99 -16.72 0.33 -5.14
N THR A 100 -16.02 -0.80 -5.17
CA THR A 100 -15.15 -1.26 -4.09
C THR A 100 -13.72 -1.47 -4.58
N ALA A 101 -12.76 -1.41 -3.68
CA ALA A 101 -11.36 -1.73 -3.94
C ALA A 101 -10.83 -2.65 -2.83
N GLN A 102 -10.10 -3.69 -3.20
CA GLN A 102 -9.60 -4.72 -2.28
C GLN A 102 -8.10 -4.91 -2.43
N LEU A 103 -7.41 -5.01 -1.30
CA LEU A 103 -6.01 -5.42 -1.26
C LEU A 103 -5.85 -6.89 -1.67
N VAL A 104 -4.96 -7.13 -2.63
CA VAL A 104 -4.65 -8.48 -3.15
C VAL A 104 -3.28 -8.95 -2.67
N ASP A 105 -2.29 -8.08 -2.72
CA ASP A 105 -0.94 -8.36 -2.25
C ASP A 105 -0.27 -7.07 -1.76
N SER A 106 0.69 -7.19 -0.86
CA SER A 106 1.51 -6.07 -0.42
C SER A 106 2.88 -6.50 0.07
N ARG A 107 3.83 -5.58 -0.06
CA ARG A 107 5.20 -5.76 0.38
C ARG A 107 5.70 -4.50 1.05
N ALA A 108 6.45 -4.68 2.13
CA ALA A 108 7.21 -3.62 2.76
C ALA A 108 8.63 -4.10 3.06
N TYR A 109 9.59 -3.18 2.96
CA TYR A 109 10.99 -3.45 3.27
C TYR A 109 11.72 -2.16 3.62
N ALA A 110 12.73 -2.26 4.49
CA ALA A 110 13.54 -1.12 4.88
C ALA A 110 14.49 -0.74 3.73
N ILE A 111 14.59 0.55 3.43
CA ILE A 111 15.61 1.05 2.47
C ILE A 111 17.00 0.92 3.09
N GLU A 112 17.08 1.21 4.39
CA GLU A 112 18.29 1.18 5.20
C GLU A 112 17.95 0.69 6.63
N GLY A 113 18.93 0.11 7.32
CA GLY A 113 18.76 -0.40 8.69
C GLY A 113 18.31 -1.86 8.77
N THR A 114 17.76 -2.25 9.92
CA THR A 114 17.38 -3.64 10.24
C THR A 114 15.89 -3.83 10.52
N SER A 115 15.08 -2.77 10.36
CA SER A 115 13.64 -2.86 10.60
C SER A 115 12.97 -3.86 9.65
N ALA A 116 12.04 -4.63 10.19
CA ALA A 116 11.21 -5.55 9.42
C ALA A 116 10.05 -4.84 8.69
N CYS A 117 9.81 -3.56 8.98
CA CYS A 117 8.70 -2.78 8.41
C CYS A 117 7.33 -3.42 8.65
N ALA A 118 7.19 -4.25 9.69
CA ALA A 118 6.08 -5.16 9.86
C ALA A 118 4.83 -4.45 10.41
N ALA A 119 5.00 -3.51 11.34
CA ALA A 119 3.89 -2.82 11.99
C ALA A 119 3.25 -1.80 11.03
N GLY A 120 4.06 -0.99 10.36
CA GLY A 120 3.56 -0.05 9.35
C GLY A 120 2.97 -0.75 8.13
N LYS A 121 3.52 -1.89 7.71
CA LYS A 121 2.89 -2.74 6.68
C LYS A 121 1.52 -3.22 7.14
N ALA A 122 1.41 -3.79 8.33
CA ALA A 122 0.14 -4.30 8.86
C ALA A 122 -0.91 -3.19 8.97
N PHE A 123 -0.51 -1.98 9.35
CA PHE A 123 -1.38 -0.80 9.35
C PHE A 123 -1.89 -0.47 7.93
N LEU A 124 -1.00 -0.33 6.95
CA LEU A 124 -1.38 0.01 5.57
C LEU A 124 -2.22 -1.09 4.93
N ASP A 125 -1.92 -2.36 5.22
CA ASP A 125 -2.71 -3.50 4.77
C ASP A 125 -4.12 -3.48 5.34
N ALA A 126 -4.26 -3.16 6.63
CA ALA A 126 -5.56 -3.02 7.27
C ALA A 126 -6.35 -1.85 6.68
N ALA A 127 -5.69 -0.72 6.43
CA ALA A 127 -6.30 0.45 5.81
C ALA A 127 -6.76 0.17 4.37
N LEU A 128 -6.01 -0.62 3.59
CA LEU A 128 -6.32 -0.95 2.20
C LEU A 128 -7.16 -2.22 1.99
N LYS A 129 -7.43 -2.99 3.06
CA LYS A 129 -8.02 -4.32 3.00
C LYS A 129 -9.24 -4.43 2.10
N PHE A 130 -10.26 -3.61 2.33
CA PHE A 130 -11.49 -3.56 1.55
C PHE A 130 -12.19 -2.22 1.77
N ASN A 131 -12.32 -1.43 0.71
CA ASN A 131 -12.73 -0.03 0.81
C ASN A 131 -13.73 0.35 -0.27
N ASN A 132 -14.48 1.41 -0.02
CA ASN A 132 -15.21 2.07 -1.09
C ASN A 132 -14.22 2.74 -2.05
N TYR A 133 -14.60 2.78 -3.32
CA TYR A 133 -13.80 3.31 -4.41
C TYR A 133 -14.64 4.24 -5.26
N LYS A 134 -14.09 5.39 -5.65
CA LYS A 134 -14.69 6.27 -6.65
C LYS A 134 -13.68 6.59 -7.73
N TYR A 135 -14.12 6.45 -8.97
CA TYR A 135 -13.38 6.85 -10.15
C TYR A 135 -14.18 7.87 -10.98
N LEU A 136 -13.54 8.97 -11.37
CA LEU A 136 -14.14 9.98 -12.23
C LEU A 136 -13.06 10.74 -13.01
N HIS A 137 -13.11 10.71 -14.34
CA HIS A 137 -12.26 11.52 -15.23
C HIS A 137 -10.74 11.47 -14.90
N GLY A 138 -10.19 10.27 -14.69
CA GLY A 138 -8.78 10.09 -14.36
C GLY A 138 -8.42 10.43 -12.90
N ARG A 139 -9.43 10.52 -12.03
CA ARG A 139 -9.29 10.68 -10.59
C ARG A 139 -9.80 9.43 -9.91
N ALA A 140 -9.02 8.89 -8.98
CA ALA A 140 -9.39 7.75 -8.17
C ALA A 140 -9.28 8.14 -6.69
N ALA A 141 -10.26 7.72 -5.88
CA ALA A 141 -10.22 7.86 -4.43
C ALA A 141 -10.58 6.52 -3.79
N ILE A 142 -9.69 6.01 -2.95
CA ILE A 142 -9.91 4.81 -2.12
C ILE A 142 -10.21 5.31 -0.70
N TYR A 143 -11.41 5.06 -0.19
CA TYR A 143 -11.87 5.60 1.09
C TYR A 143 -11.49 4.68 2.23
N VAL A 144 -10.41 5.03 2.91
CA VAL A 144 -9.81 4.25 4.01
C VAL A 144 -10.32 4.73 5.37
N PRO A 145 -10.49 3.84 6.35
CA PRO A 145 -10.85 4.23 7.70
C PRO A 145 -9.71 5.00 8.37
N VAL A 146 -10.04 6.10 9.06
CA VAL A 146 -9.11 6.85 9.91
C VAL A 146 -9.81 7.32 11.18
N SER A 147 -9.08 7.34 12.29
CA SER A 147 -9.61 7.64 13.62
C SER A 147 -10.12 9.08 13.75
N ASP A 148 -9.56 10.02 12.99
CA ASP A 148 -9.88 11.45 13.03
C ASP A 148 -10.76 11.92 11.86
N ALA A 149 -11.38 11.01 11.10
CA ALA A 149 -12.20 11.36 9.93
C ALA A 149 -13.29 12.40 10.25
N ALA A 150 -13.95 12.29 11.41
CA ALA A 150 -14.99 13.23 11.81
C ALA A 150 -14.46 14.65 12.06
N ALA A 151 -13.22 14.77 12.53
CA ALA A 151 -12.56 16.06 12.73
C ALA A 151 -12.10 16.66 11.38
N GLN A 152 -11.68 15.80 10.44
CA GLN A 152 -11.19 16.23 9.12
C GLN A 152 -12.33 16.58 8.15
N CYS A 153 -13.42 15.79 8.15
CA CYS A 153 -14.45 15.78 7.13
C CYS A 153 -15.87 16.01 7.65
N GLY A 154 -16.02 16.33 8.94
CA GLY A 154 -17.31 16.66 9.56
C GLY A 154 -17.96 15.49 10.29
N ALA A 155 -18.97 15.82 11.10
CA ALA A 155 -19.64 14.86 11.98
C ALA A 155 -20.19 13.66 11.19
N GLY A 156 -19.89 12.44 11.67
CA GLY A 156 -20.33 11.19 11.06
C GLY A 156 -19.38 10.61 10.01
N ALA A 157 -18.34 11.35 9.59
CA ALA A 157 -17.31 10.79 8.72
C ALA A 157 -16.47 9.75 9.46
N SER A 158 -16.27 8.58 8.84
CA SER A 158 -15.44 7.48 9.36
C SER A 158 -14.27 7.13 8.45
N THR A 159 -14.18 7.76 7.28
CA THR A 159 -13.19 7.46 6.25
C THR A 159 -12.69 8.75 5.59
N VAL A 160 -11.50 8.66 5.01
CA VAL A 160 -10.95 9.67 4.09
C VAL A 160 -10.51 8.99 2.80
N GLY A 161 -10.65 9.68 1.67
CA GLY A 161 -10.19 9.22 0.37
C GLY A 161 -8.69 9.44 0.19
N LEU A 162 -7.96 8.39 -0.18
CA LEU A 162 -6.63 8.48 -0.75
C LEU A 162 -6.77 8.90 -2.22
N HIS A 163 -6.54 10.18 -2.54
CA HIS A 163 -6.83 10.70 -3.87
C HIS A 163 -5.61 10.60 -4.79
N PHE A 164 -5.81 9.98 -5.95
CA PHE A 164 -4.84 9.83 -7.02
C PHE A 164 -5.35 10.48 -8.30
N GLN A 165 -4.45 11.18 -9.00
CA GLN A 165 -4.73 11.83 -10.27
C GLN A 165 -3.82 11.25 -11.36
N VAL A 166 -4.41 10.76 -12.45
CA VAL A 166 -3.66 10.33 -13.64
C VAL A 166 -2.83 11.49 -14.17
N THR A 167 -1.53 11.25 -14.34
CA THR A 167 -0.56 12.22 -14.85
C THR A 167 -0.15 11.94 -16.28
N GLY A 168 -0.34 10.72 -16.77
CA GLY A 168 -0.07 10.37 -18.15
C GLY A 168 0.11 8.87 -18.37
N LYS A 169 0.50 8.52 -19.59
CA LYS A 169 0.86 7.16 -19.96
C LYS A 169 2.29 6.87 -19.51
N ILE A 170 2.55 5.67 -19.01
CA ILE A 170 3.91 5.19 -18.75
C ILE A 170 4.59 5.00 -20.11
N GLN A 171 5.73 5.67 -20.31
CA GLN A 171 6.60 5.39 -21.44
C GLN A 171 7.40 4.14 -21.09
N GLN A 172 7.17 3.07 -21.86
CA GLN A 172 7.97 1.84 -21.81
C GLN A 172 9.22 2.00 -22.68
#